data_AF-A0AAD6L4P7-F1
#
_entry.id   AF-A0AAD6L4P7-F1
#
_cell.length_a   1.000
_cell.length_b   1.000
_cell.length_c   1.000
_cell.angle_alpha   90.00
_cell.angle_beta   90.00
_cell.angle_gamma   90.00
#
_symmetry.space_group_name_H-M   'P 1'
#
loop_
_entity.id
_entity.type
_entity.pdbx_description
1 polymer ?
#
loop_
_entity_poly.entity_id
_entity_poly.type
_entity_poly.pdbx_seq_one_letter_code
_entity_poly.pdbx_strand_id
1 'polypeptide(L)'
;MLAVVCRSKETASAFAQSISGRFLVMCLEDIKPYTGELECGDPQRKLKLSDPTLQSGNVPSGFIGYAANMINLDTQYMNISTESGYGLRETLFYRLFGELQVYDTEKHMNEAGACIRHGVVSLDGGMIRVIENGIMSLGCWDSEICFPVGTLENEMNLAPERMKIKMQLEAGMEMLQSIKGKIQHATRLREKAIKKLKKMSKNYNELMDQVEAVESRK
;
A
#
# COMPACT_ATOMS: atom_id res chain seq x y z
N MET A 1 -7.56 -23.96 5.28
CA MET A 1 -7.30 -23.40 6.62
C MET A 1 -7.73 -21.94 6.59
N LEU A 2 -8.69 -21.56 7.44
CA LEU A 2 -9.19 -20.19 7.51
C LEU A 2 -8.17 -19.30 8.26
N ALA A 3 -7.87 -18.14 7.69
CA ALA A 3 -7.01 -17.13 8.29
C ALA A 3 -7.80 -15.85 8.54
N VAL A 4 -7.59 -15.24 9.71
CA VAL A 4 -8.15 -13.94 10.07
C VAL A 4 -7.09 -12.87 9.83
N VAL A 5 -7.48 -11.79 9.16
CA VAL A 5 -6.60 -10.64 8.94
C VAL A 5 -6.89 -9.59 9.99
N CYS A 6 -5.87 -9.19 10.74
CA CYS A 6 -5.94 -8.14 11.74
C CYS A 6 -4.95 -7.03 11.40
N ARG A 7 -5.20 -5.82 11.91
CA ARG A 7 -4.25 -4.72 11.73
C ARG A 7 -2.94 -5.02 12.47
N SER A 8 -3.02 -5.28 13.77
CA SER A 8 -1.87 -5.49 14.65
C SER A 8 -2.01 -6.73 15.54
N LYS A 9 -0.92 -7.13 16.20
CA LYS A 9 -0.91 -8.24 17.18
C LYS A 9 -1.80 -7.98 18.38
N GLU A 10 -1.92 -6.73 18.82
CA GLU A 10 -2.79 -6.35 19.94
C GLU A 10 -4.25 -6.57 19.56
N THR A 11 -4.63 -6.15 18.35
CA THR A 11 -5.99 -6.38 17.81
C THR A 11 -6.27 -7.87 17.68
N ALA A 12 -5.29 -8.63 17.18
CA ALA A 12 -5.39 -10.08 17.07
C ALA A 12 -5.57 -10.78 18.42
N SER A 13 -4.81 -10.38 19.44
CA SER A 13 -4.88 -10.96 20.79
C SER A 13 -6.24 -10.71 21.44
N ALA A 14 -6.77 -9.48 21.31
CA ALA A 14 -8.11 -9.15 21.78
C ALA A 14 -9.20 -9.98 21.07
N PHE A 15 -9.07 -10.15 19.74
CA PHE A 15 -10.01 -10.94 18.95
C PHE A 15 -9.93 -12.44 19.27
N ALA A 16 -8.74 -12.97 19.55
CA ALA A 16 -8.53 -14.38 19.86
C ALA A 16 -9.23 -14.84 21.14
N GLN A 17 -9.52 -13.92 22.06
CA GLN A 17 -10.30 -14.24 23.27
C GLN A 17 -11.77 -14.55 22.96
N SER A 18 -12.27 -14.16 21.78
CA SER A 18 -13.69 -14.28 21.41
C SER A 18 -14.01 -15.49 20.51
N ILE A 19 -13.00 -16.25 20.08
CA ILE A 19 -13.17 -17.38 19.15
C ILE A 19 -12.66 -18.67 19.78
N SER A 20 -13.46 -19.72 19.70
CA SER A 20 -13.05 -21.07 20.09
C SER A 20 -12.33 -21.78 18.95
N GLY A 21 -11.21 -22.44 19.25
CA GLY A 21 -10.46 -23.26 18.29
C GLY A 21 -9.18 -22.61 17.77
N ARG A 22 -8.43 -23.36 16.96
CA ARG A 22 -7.18 -22.88 16.34
C ARG A 22 -7.49 -22.26 14.99
N PHE A 23 -7.02 -21.04 14.78
CA PHE A 23 -7.08 -20.35 13.51
C PHE A 23 -5.76 -19.63 13.26
N LEU A 24 -5.48 -19.30 11.99
CA LEU A 24 -4.29 -18.55 11.62
C LEU A 24 -4.61 -17.05 11.65
N VAL A 25 -3.66 -16.23 12.10
CA VAL A 25 -3.77 -14.77 12.07
C VAL A 25 -2.70 -14.19 11.19
N MET A 26 -3.07 -13.25 10.32
CA MET A 26 -2.15 -12.40 9.57
C MET A 26 -2.27 -10.96 10.07
N CYS A 27 -1.20 -10.45 10.67
CA CYS A 27 -1.13 -9.06 11.11
C CYS A 27 -0.57 -8.19 9.99
N LEU A 28 -1.36 -7.24 9.47
CA LEU A 28 -0.98 -6.40 8.33
C LEU A 28 0.30 -5.59 8.60
N GLU A 29 0.45 -5.01 9.79
CA GLU A 29 1.62 -4.19 10.13
C GLU A 29 2.90 -5.03 10.29
N ASP A 30 2.78 -6.36 10.49
CA ASP A 30 3.93 -7.27 10.63
C ASP A 30 4.26 -8.03 9.32
N ILE A 31 3.41 -7.91 8.29
CA ILE A 31 3.70 -8.51 6.99
C ILE A 31 4.79 -7.70 6.31
N LYS A 32 5.88 -8.35 5.91
CA LYS A 32 6.88 -7.73 5.04
C LYS A 32 6.22 -7.39 3.69
N PRO A 33 6.11 -6.10 3.33
CA PRO A 33 5.47 -5.70 2.09
C PRO A 33 6.36 -5.99 0.88
N TYR A 34 5.74 -6.07 -0.29
CA TYR A 34 6.41 -5.87 -1.56
C TYR A 34 6.95 -4.44 -1.64
N THR A 35 8.23 -4.30 -1.95
CA THR A 35 8.94 -3.01 -2.02
C THR A 35 9.35 -2.61 -3.44
N GLY A 36 8.88 -3.34 -4.46
CA GLY A 36 9.14 -2.98 -5.85
C GLY A 36 8.16 -1.92 -6.36
N GLU A 37 8.22 -1.67 -7.66
CA GLU A 37 7.41 -0.63 -8.31
C GLU A 37 5.94 -1.07 -8.49
N LEU A 38 5.05 -0.09 -8.57
CA LEU A 38 3.66 -0.30 -8.96
C LEU A 38 3.47 0.14 -10.42
N GLU A 39 2.45 -0.43 -11.06
CA GLU A 39 2.06 -0.02 -12.41
C GLU A 39 1.59 1.43 -12.41
N CYS A 40 2.23 2.25 -13.25
CA CYS A 40 1.98 3.68 -13.29
C CYS A 40 0.58 3.97 -13.86
N GLY A 41 -0.25 4.69 -13.10
CA GLY A 41 -1.60 5.06 -13.53
C GLY A 41 -2.62 3.92 -13.47
N ASP A 42 -2.28 2.74 -12.94
CA ASP A 42 -3.25 1.65 -12.80
C ASP A 42 -4.21 1.95 -11.63
N PRO A 43 -5.54 2.01 -11.86
CA PRO A 43 -6.51 2.35 -10.82
C PRO A 43 -6.59 1.28 -9.72
N GLN A 44 -6.23 0.04 -10.02
CA GLN A 44 -6.20 -1.11 -9.12
C GLN A 44 -4.86 -1.25 -8.37
N ARG A 45 -3.93 -0.30 -8.58
CA ARG A 45 -2.58 -0.28 -7.98
C ARG A 45 -1.85 -1.62 -8.13
N LYS A 46 -1.86 -2.19 -9.34
CA LYS A 46 -1.18 -3.45 -9.64
C LYS A 46 0.33 -3.36 -9.40
N LEU A 47 0.93 -4.49 -9.02
CA LEU A 47 2.37 -4.62 -8.81
C LEU A 47 3.06 -4.69 -10.18
N LYS A 48 4.18 -3.97 -10.36
CA LYS A 48 4.98 -4.04 -11.58
C LYS A 48 5.94 -5.22 -11.50
N LEU A 49 5.42 -6.39 -11.88
CA LEU A 49 6.18 -7.65 -11.90
C LEU A 49 6.66 -7.92 -13.32
N SER A 50 7.94 -8.26 -13.48
CA SER A 50 8.48 -8.64 -14.79
C SER A 50 7.88 -9.95 -15.28
N ASP A 51 7.59 -10.03 -16.57
CA ASP A 51 7.09 -11.28 -17.16
C ASP A 51 8.12 -12.42 -17.02
N PRO A 52 7.66 -13.67 -16.83
CA PRO A 52 8.54 -14.82 -16.83
C PRO A 52 9.25 -14.93 -18.18
N THR A 53 10.53 -15.26 -18.17
CA THR A 53 11.36 -15.33 -19.37
C THR A 53 12.01 -16.70 -19.46
N LEU A 54 11.82 -17.38 -20.59
CA LEU A 54 12.50 -18.64 -20.91
C LEU A 54 13.98 -18.41 -21.22
N GLN A 55 14.78 -19.48 -21.28
CA GLN A 55 16.18 -19.39 -21.72
C GLN A 55 16.33 -18.80 -23.14
N SER A 56 15.30 -18.94 -23.97
CA SER A 56 15.23 -18.33 -25.30
C SER A 56 15.00 -16.81 -25.29
N GLY A 57 14.66 -16.21 -24.14
CA GLY A 57 14.29 -14.80 -24.02
C GLY A 57 12.80 -14.52 -24.24
N ASN A 58 12.01 -15.51 -24.65
CA ASN A 58 10.57 -15.36 -24.87
C ASN A 58 9.78 -15.57 -23.58
N VAL A 59 8.61 -14.93 -23.49
CA VAL A 59 7.61 -15.24 -22.46
C VAL A 59 7.04 -16.63 -22.73
N PRO A 60 6.91 -17.51 -21.71
CA PRO A 60 6.25 -18.80 -21.85
C PRO A 60 4.87 -18.67 -22.48
N SER A 61 4.54 -19.59 -23.40
CA SER A 61 3.21 -19.65 -23.99
C SER A 61 2.15 -19.87 -22.92
N GLY A 62 0.95 -19.33 -23.11
CA GLY A 62 -0.16 -19.48 -22.18
C GLY A 62 -0.06 -18.67 -20.88
N PHE A 63 1.00 -17.88 -20.66
CA PHE A 63 1.09 -17.01 -19.48
C PHE A 63 0.02 -15.92 -19.52
N ILE A 64 -0.81 -15.85 -18.48
CA ILE A 64 -1.90 -14.88 -18.35
C ILE A 64 -1.49 -13.70 -17.46
N GLY A 65 -0.71 -13.97 -16.42
CA GLY A 65 -0.28 -12.96 -15.46
C GLY A 65 -0.02 -13.54 -14.08
N TYR A 66 0.16 -12.62 -13.12
CA TYR A 66 0.37 -12.97 -11.72
C TYR A 66 -0.93 -12.92 -10.92
N ALA A 67 -1.19 -13.94 -10.11
CA ALA A 67 -2.43 -14.07 -9.33
C ALA A 67 -2.67 -12.87 -8.40
N ALA A 68 -1.61 -12.31 -7.80
CA ALA A 68 -1.69 -11.11 -6.96
C ALA A 68 -2.25 -9.88 -7.71
N ASN A 69 -2.09 -9.81 -9.04
CA ASN A 69 -2.61 -8.75 -9.91
C ASN A 69 -3.99 -9.05 -10.52
N MET A 70 -4.50 -10.27 -10.36
CA MET A 70 -5.83 -10.68 -10.85
C MET A 70 -6.96 -10.40 -9.86
N ILE A 71 -6.62 -10.09 -8.61
CA ILE A 71 -7.60 -9.71 -7.59
C ILE A 71 -7.96 -8.25 -7.78
N ASN A 72 -9.25 -7.98 -8.01
CA ASN A 72 -9.80 -6.63 -7.97
C ASN A 72 -10.14 -6.26 -6.53
N LEU A 73 -9.74 -5.05 -6.12
CA LEU A 73 -10.06 -4.52 -4.82
C LEU A 73 -11.16 -3.48 -4.97
N ASP A 74 -12.22 -3.62 -4.17
CA ASP A 74 -13.19 -2.53 -4.04
C ASP A 74 -12.50 -1.30 -3.47
N THR A 75 -13.01 -0.13 -3.84
CA THR A 75 -12.45 1.14 -3.38
C THR A 75 -12.46 1.34 -1.87
N GLN A 76 -13.35 0.67 -1.13
CA GLN A 76 -13.32 0.70 0.33
C GLN A 76 -12.06 0.02 0.88
N TYR A 77 -11.58 -1.03 0.20
CA TYR A 77 -10.40 -1.78 0.58
C TYR A 77 -9.11 -1.19 0.00
N MET A 78 -9.19 -0.42 -1.09
CA MET A 78 -8.04 0.30 -1.65
C MET A 78 -7.46 1.35 -0.68
N ASN A 79 -8.28 1.90 0.21
CA ASN A 79 -7.85 2.88 1.21
C ASN A 79 -7.21 2.24 2.45
N ILE A 80 -7.24 0.91 2.57
CA ILE A 80 -6.60 0.21 3.69
C ILE A 80 -5.10 0.13 3.41
N SER A 81 -4.33 0.82 4.25
CA SER A 81 -2.87 0.76 4.24
C SER A 81 -2.29 0.57 5.65
N THR A 82 -1.07 0.03 5.68
CA THR A 82 -0.21 0.04 6.86
C THR A 82 0.18 1.46 7.25
N GLU A 83 0.73 1.63 8.46
CA GLU A 83 1.27 2.93 8.90
C GLU A 83 2.39 3.44 7.99
N SER A 84 3.12 2.51 7.35
CA SER A 84 4.16 2.82 6.38
C SER A 84 3.63 3.11 4.97
N GLY A 85 2.31 3.10 4.77
CA GLY A 85 1.65 3.48 3.51
C GLY A 85 1.54 2.36 2.47
N TYR A 86 1.78 1.10 2.84
CA TYR A 86 1.61 -0.04 1.93
C TYR A 86 0.17 -0.54 1.93
N GLY A 87 -0.43 -0.74 0.76
CA GLY A 87 -1.79 -1.24 0.61
C GLY A 87 -1.92 -2.76 0.79
N LEU A 88 -3.14 -3.27 0.66
CA LEU A 88 -3.43 -4.70 0.77
C LEU A 88 -2.77 -5.55 -0.32
N ARG A 89 -2.60 -4.99 -1.53
CA ARG A 89 -1.96 -5.74 -2.64
C ARG A 89 -0.49 -5.96 -2.34
N GLU A 90 0.20 -4.90 -1.90
CA GLU A 90 1.60 -4.91 -1.53
C GLU A 90 1.87 -5.76 -0.27
N THR A 91 0.90 -5.90 0.63
CA THR A 91 1.02 -6.65 1.89
C THR A 91 0.36 -8.02 1.82
N LEU A 92 -0.93 -8.10 2.12
CA LEU A 92 -1.69 -9.35 2.29
C LEU A 92 -1.65 -10.22 1.03
N PHE A 93 -2.01 -9.67 -0.12
CA PHE A 93 -2.14 -10.48 -1.34
C PHE A 93 -0.76 -10.90 -1.87
N TYR A 94 0.25 -10.04 -1.81
CA TYR A 94 1.60 -10.45 -2.13
C TYR A 94 2.16 -11.48 -1.13
N ARG A 95 1.80 -11.42 0.15
CA ARG A 95 2.20 -12.45 1.14
C ARG A 95 1.57 -13.81 0.85
N LEU A 96 0.32 -13.82 0.37
CA LEU A 96 -0.44 -15.03 0.04
C LEU A 96 0.00 -15.66 -1.28
N PHE A 97 0.11 -14.84 -2.32
CA PHE A 97 0.33 -15.29 -3.69
C PHE A 97 1.76 -15.09 -4.18
N GLY A 98 2.51 -14.14 -3.63
CA GLY A 98 3.82 -13.77 -4.15
C GLY A 98 3.79 -13.51 -5.65
N GLU A 99 4.69 -14.17 -6.38
CA GLU A 99 4.72 -14.19 -7.85
C GLU A 99 4.09 -15.48 -8.42
N LEU A 100 2.99 -15.97 -7.82
CA LEU A 100 2.24 -17.10 -8.35
C LEU A 100 1.76 -16.79 -9.78
N GLN A 101 2.26 -17.56 -10.74
CA GLN A 101 1.96 -17.40 -12.16
C GLN A 101 0.67 -18.15 -12.51
N VAL A 102 -0.10 -17.60 -13.45
CA VAL A 102 -1.35 -18.20 -13.93
C VAL A 102 -1.23 -18.46 -15.43
N TYR A 103 -1.59 -19.67 -15.83
CA TYR A 103 -1.57 -20.15 -17.21
C TYR A 103 -2.96 -20.58 -17.68
N ASP A 104 -3.17 -20.59 -18.99
CA ASP A 104 -4.42 -21.07 -19.60
C ASP A 104 -4.62 -22.59 -19.44
N THR A 105 -3.55 -23.39 -19.58
CA THR A 105 -3.58 -24.85 -19.59
C THR A 105 -2.44 -25.46 -18.79
N GLU A 106 -2.64 -26.67 -18.28
CA GLU A 106 -1.63 -27.43 -17.55
C GLU A 106 -0.41 -27.72 -18.43
N LYS A 107 -0.64 -27.92 -19.74
CA LYS A 107 0.43 -28.12 -20.72
C LYS A 107 1.36 -26.91 -20.78
N HIS A 108 0.82 -25.71 -21.00
CA HIS A 108 1.61 -24.49 -21.07
C HIS A 108 2.30 -24.17 -19.73
N MET A 109 1.62 -24.44 -18.61
CA MET A 109 2.22 -24.37 -17.27
C MET A 109 3.46 -25.27 -17.15
N ASN A 110 3.37 -26.53 -17.60
CA ASN A 110 4.48 -27.48 -17.52
C ASN A 110 5.66 -27.08 -18.44
N GLU A 111 5.37 -26.47 -19.60
CA GLU A 111 6.39 -25.94 -20.52
C GLU A 111 7.13 -24.73 -19.95
N ALA A 112 6.52 -23.96 -19.04
CA ALA A 112 7.17 -22.85 -18.36
C ALA A 112 8.35 -23.30 -17.47
N GLY A 113 8.24 -24.49 -16.87
CA GLY A 113 9.35 -25.19 -16.18
C GLY A 113 10.15 -24.30 -15.22
N ALA A 114 11.43 -24.09 -15.52
CA ALA A 114 12.40 -23.43 -14.63
C ALA A 114 12.17 -21.92 -14.40
N CYS A 115 11.25 -21.26 -15.13
CA CYS A 115 10.94 -19.85 -14.88
C CYS A 115 9.96 -19.64 -13.70
N ILE A 116 9.41 -20.72 -13.15
CA ILE A 116 8.48 -20.70 -12.01
C ILE A 116 9.26 -20.57 -10.70
N ARG A 117 8.96 -19.53 -9.90
CA ARG A 117 9.66 -19.24 -8.64
C ARG A 117 8.84 -19.54 -7.39
N HIS A 118 7.63 -19.00 -7.31
CA HIS A 118 6.80 -19.06 -6.11
C HIS A 118 5.64 -20.07 -6.22
N GLY A 119 5.39 -20.57 -7.42
CA GLY A 119 4.31 -21.50 -7.75
C GLY A 119 3.68 -21.16 -9.08
N VAL A 120 2.81 -22.05 -9.55
CA VAL A 120 2.05 -21.87 -10.78
C VAL A 120 0.70 -22.58 -10.70
N VAL A 121 -0.31 -22.02 -11.37
CA VAL A 121 -1.63 -22.62 -11.56
C VAL A 121 -2.08 -22.52 -13.02
N SER A 122 -2.95 -23.40 -13.46
CA SER A 122 -3.62 -23.33 -14.75
C SER A 122 -5.14 -23.29 -14.62
N LEU A 123 -5.82 -22.69 -15.61
CA LEU A 123 -7.28 -22.56 -15.59
C LEU A 123 -8.03 -23.90 -15.76
N ASP A 124 -7.37 -24.92 -16.31
CA ASP A 124 -7.88 -26.30 -16.42
C ASP A 124 -7.59 -27.17 -15.18
N GLY A 125 -7.08 -26.57 -14.09
CA GLY A 125 -7.03 -27.20 -12.76
C GLY A 125 -5.66 -27.69 -12.30
N GLY A 126 -4.61 -27.46 -13.08
CA GLY A 126 -3.24 -27.73 -12.66
C GLY A 126 -2.76 -26.78 -11.57
N MET A 127 -2.05 -27.29 -10.57
CA MET A 127 -1.42 -26.48 -9.54
C MET A 127 -0.10 -27.09 -9.08
N ILE A 128 0.94 -26.25 -9.04
CA ILE A 128 2.25 -26.56 -8.46
C ILE A 128 2.57 -25.50 -7.42
N ARG A 129 2.64 -25.92 -6.15
CA ARG A 129 3.13 -25.06 -5.07
C ARG A 129 4.61 -25.34 -4.83
N VAL A 130 5.47 -24.34 -5.05
CA VAL A 130 6.89 -24.42 -4.70
C VAL A 130 7.04 -24.07 -3.22
N ILE A 131 7.52 -25.02 -2.42
CA ILE A 131 7.68 -24.85 -0.97
C ILE A 131 9.12 -24.46 -0.64
N GLU A 132 10.09 -25.26 -1.09
CA GLU A 132 11.53 -25.05 -0.99
C GLU A 132 12.21 -25.65 -2.22
N ASN A 133 13.49 -25.36 -2.45
CA ASN A 133 14.25 -25.86 -3.61
C ASN A 133 14.05 -27.37 -3.84
N GLY A 134 13.25 -27.75 -4.84
CA GLY A 134 12.96 -29.13 -5.20
C GLY A 134 11.76 -29.78 -4.49
N ILE A 135 11.09 -29.11 -3.56
CA ILE A 135 9.88 -29.60 -2.89
C ILE A 135 8.65 -28.91 -3.48
N MET A 136 7.79 -29.71 -4.13
CA MET A 136 6.55 -29.26 -4.74
C MET A 136 5.34 -30.04 -4.23
N SER A 137 4.21 -29.36 -4.08
CA SER A 137 2.91 -29.99 -3.86
C SER A 137 2.09 -29.95 -5.14
N LEU A 138 1.56 -31.11 -5.54
CA LEU A 138 0.72 -31.33 -6.72
C LEU A 138 -0.70 -31.74 -6.27
N GLY A 139 -1.73 -31.34 -7.00
CA GLY A 139 -3.09 -31.82 -6.78
C GLY A 139 -4.18 -30.89 -7.29
N CYS A 140 -5.40 -31.42 -7.33
CA CYS A 140 -6.65 -30.68 -7.58
C CYS A 140 -7.39 -30.50 -6.25
N TRP A 141 -8.00 -29.33 -6.05
CA TRP A 141 -8.70 -28.99 -4.82
C TRP A 141 -10.08 -28.41 -5.12
N ASP A 142 -11.10 -29.02 -4.53
CA ASP A 142 -12.43 -28.42 -4.42
C ASP A 142 -12.48 -27.55 -3.16
N SER A 143 -12.64 -26.23 -3.34
CA SER A 143 -12.77 -25.29 -2.23
C SER A 143 -14.25 -25.01 -1.95
N GLU A 144 -14.66 -25.10 -0.68
CA GLU A 144 -16.00 -24.68 -0.25
C GLU A 144 -16.15 -23.14 -0.25
N ILE A 145 -15.03 -22.41 -0.22
CA ILE A 145 -14.99 -20.95 -0.17
C ILE A 145 -14.34 -20.43 -1.44
N CYS A 146 -15.08 -19.61 -2.18
CA CYS A 146 -14.63 -18.97 -3.40
C CYS A 146 -14.49 -17.46 -3.21
N PHE A 147 -13.60 -16.84 -3.99
CA PHE A 147 -13.59 -15.39 -4.09
C PHE A 147 -14.93 -14.89 -4.66
N PRO A 148 -15.50 -13.82 -4.11
CA PRO A 148 -16.70 -13.22 -4.68
C PRO A 148 -16.37 -12.69 -6.09
N VAL A 149 -17.29 -12.90 -7.03
CA VAL A 149 -17.17 -12.36 -8.38
C VAL A 149 -17.65 -10.91 -8.36
N GLY A 150 -16.77 -9.97 -8.72
CA GLY A 150 -17.15 -8.57 -8.87
C GLY A 150 -18.16 -8.39 -10.01
N THR A 151 -19.23 -7.63 -9.79
CA THR A 151 -20.16 -7.25 -10.85
C THR A 151 -19.54 -6.17 -11.72
N LEU A 152 -19.15 -6.53 -12.95
CA LEU A 152 -18.53 -5.65 -13.96
C LEU A 152 -19.34 -4.36 -14.23
N GLU A 153 -20.65 -4.39 -13.98
CA GLU A 153 -21.62 -3.36 -14.34
C GLU A 153 -21.46 -2.04 -13.58
N ASN A 154 -20.90 -2.07 -12.36
CA ASN A 154 -20.65 -0.85 -11.56
C ASN A 154 -19.24 -0.26 -11.77
N GLU A 155 -18.27 -1.03 -12.27
CA GLU A 155 -16.89 -0.53 -12.41
C GLU A 155 -16.64 0.17 -13.76
N MET A 156 -17.18 -0.33 -14.87
CA MET A 156 -16.92 0.23 -16.20
C MET A 156 -17.54 1.62 -16.43
N ASN A 157 -18.69 1.92 -15.82
CA ASN A 157 -19.38 3.21 -16.00
C ASN A 157 -18.87 4.32 -15.07
N LEU A 158 -18.18 3.97 -13.99
CA LEU A 158 -17.68 4.91 -12.97
C LEU A 158 -16.16 5.08 -12.99
N ALA A 159 -15.40 4.19 -13.63
CA ALA A 159 -13.93 4.23 -13.62
C ALA A 159 -13.30 5.55 -14.12
N PRO A 160 -13.74 6.17 -15.24
CA PRO A 160 -13.15 7.42 -15.72
C PRO A 160 -13.41 8.59 -14.77
N GLU A 161 -14.63 8.67 -14.22
CA GLU A 161 -15.04 9.74 -13.32
C GLU A 161 -14.35 9.62 -11.96
N ARG A 162 -14.24 8.39 -11.43
CA ARG A 162 -13.52 8.12 -10.18
C ARG A 162 -12.03 8.36 -10.30
N MET A 163 -11.41 8.02 -11.44
CA MET A 163 -10.01 8.32 -11.71
C MET A 163 -9.76 9.83 -11.76
N LYS A 164 -10.67 10.59 -12.38
CA LYS A 164 -10.65 12.06 -12.40
C LYS A 164 -10.80 12.65 -10.99
N ILE A 165 -11.74 12.15 -10.19
CA ILE A 165 -11.94 12.56 -8.80
C ILE A 165 -10.68 12.26 -7.97
N LYS A 166 -10.07 11.08 -8.15
CA LYS A 166 -8.86 10.67 -7.44
C LYS A 166 -7.66 11.57 -7.77
N MET A 167 -7.41 11.85 -9.06
CA MET A 167 -6.35 12.78 -9.47
C MET A 167 -6.56 14.19 -8.90
N GLN A 168 -7.81 14.68 -8.88
CA GLN A 168 -8.13 15.98 -8.27
C GLN A 168 -7.90 15.98 -6.76
N LEU A 169 -8.19 14.86 -6.08
CA LEU A 169 -7.95 14.72 -4.65
C LEU A 169 -6.45 14.72 -4.33
N GLU A 170 -5.66 13.93 -5.06
CA GLU A 170 -4.20 13.87 -4.90
C GLU A 170 -3.56 15.23 -5.14
N ALA A 171 -3.91 15.91 -6.24
CA ALA A 171 -3.44 17.27 -6.51
C ALA A 171 -3.86 18.27 -5.42
N GLY A 172 -5.08 18.12 -4.86
CA GLY A 172 -5.55 18.91 -3.72
C GLY A 172 -4.72 18.69 -2.46
N MET A 173 -4.34 17.45 -2.17
CA MET A 173 -3.51 17.10 -1.01
C MET A 173 -2.10 17.67 -1.12
N GLU A 174 -1.47 17.60 -2.31
CA GLU A 174 -0.16 18.21 -2.57
C GLU A 174 -0.21 19.73 -2.39
N MET A 175 -1.25 20.38 -2.91
CA MET A 175 -1.46 21.81 -2.74
C MET A 175 -1.60 22.19 -1.27
N LEU A 176 -2.38 21.42 -0.49
CA LEU A 176 -2.55 21.64 0.94
C LEU A 176 -1.22 21.51 1.70
N GLN A 177 -0.38 20.53 1.37
CA GLN A 177 0.95 20.39 1.98
C GLN A 177 1.84 21.59 1.66
N SER A 178 1.84 22.06 0.41
CA SER A 178 2.58 23.26 -0.01
C SER A 178 2.13 24.51 0.75
N ILE A 179 0.81 24.72 0.86
CA ILE A 179 0.23 25.86 1.61
C ILE A 179 0.60 25.76 3.09
N LYS A 180 0.48 24.58 3.70
CA LYS A 180 0.88 24.34 5.10
C LYS A 180 2.35 24.72 5.34
N GLY A 181 3.25 24.35 4.42
CA GLY A 181 4.66 24.75 4.48
C GLY A 181 4.86 26.27 4.42
N LYS A 182 4.14 26.95 3.52
CA LYS A 182 4.19 28.43 3.42
C LYS A 182 3.68 29.12 4.69
N ILE A 183 2.58 28.64 5.27
CA ILE A 183 2.03 29.16 6.53
C ILE A 183 3.03 28.99 7.67
N GLN A 184 3.65 27.82 7.79
CA GLN A 184 4.67 27.57 8.81
C GLN A 184 5.87 28.53 8.66
N HIS A 185 6.34 28.74 7.43
CA HIS A 185 7.43 29.66 7.16
C HIS A 185 7.07 31.11 7.53
N ALA A 186 5.90 31.59 7.09
CA ALA A 186 5.41 32.93 7.42
C ALA A 186 5.22 33.12 8.93
N THR A 187 4.71 32.10 9.62
CA THR A 187 4.55 32.11 11.08
C THR A 187 5.89 32.28 11.79
N ARG A 188 6.92 31.54 11.35
CA ARG A 188 8.28 31.65 11.89
C ARG A 188 8.89 33.03 11.68
N LEU A 189 8.66 33.66 10.51
CA LEU A 189 9.11 35.03 10.25
C LEU A 189 8.40 36.04 11.15
N ARG A 190 7.08 35.91 11.30
CA ARG A 190 6.27 36.75 12.18
C ARG A 190 6.76 36.69 13.64
N GLU A 191 7.02 35.49 14.15
CA GLU A 191 7.56 35.31 15.50
C GLU A 191 8.91 35.98 15.71
N LYS A 192 9.82 35.90 14.72
CA LYS A 192 11.10 36.60 14.76
C LYS A 192 10.92 38.12 14.79
N ALA A 193 10.02 38.66 13.97
CA ALA A 193 9.71 40.09 13.95
C ALA A 193 9.14 40.56 15.29
N ILE A 194 8.19 39.81 15.87
CA ILE A 194 7.62 40.10 17.20
C ILE A 194 8.71 40.09 18.27
N LYS A 195 9.62 39.09 18.27
CA LYS A 195 10.74 39.05 19.22
C LYS A 195 11.66 40.28 19.09
N LYS A 196 11.97 40.71 17.85
CA LYS A 196 12.75 41.93 17.60
C LYS A 196 12.04 43.18 18.12
N LEU A 197 10.75 43.35 17.82
CA LEU A 197 9.95 44.49 18.29
C LEU A 197 9.90 44.55 19.82
N LYS A 198 9.66 43.42 20.49
CA LYS A 198 9.68 43.34 21.96
C LYS A 198 11.03 43.77 22.55
N LYS A 199 12.14 43.35 21.94
CA LYS A 199 13.49 43.76 22.35
C LYS A 199 13.70 45.27 22.18
N MET A 200 13.31 45.83 21.04
CA MET A 200 13.43 47.27 20.77
C MET A 200 12.58 48.10 21.73
N SER A 201 11.34 47.70 21.98
CA SER A 201 10.44 48.36 22.93
C SER A 201 11.00 48.34 24.35
N LYS A 202 11.58 47.21 24.78
CA LYS A 202 12.24 47.12 26.10
C LYS A 202 13.42 48.10 26.20
N ASN A 203 14.30 48.12 25.20
CA ASN A 203 15.45 49.02 25.18
C ASN A 203 15.03 50.50 25.17
N TYR A 204 13.95 50.84 24.45
CA TYR A 204 13.43 52.21 24.42
C TYR A 204 12.88 52.63 25.79
N ASN A 205 12.11 51.78 26.46
CA ASN A 205 11.60 52.06 27.80
C ASN A 205 12.76 52.27 28.80
N GLU A 206 13.79 51.41 28.75
CA GLU A 206 14.99 51.56 29.60
C GLU A 206 15.73 52.91 29.36
N LEU A 207 15.75 53.42 28.13
CA LEU A 207 16.31 54.73 27.81
C LEU A 207 15.43 55.87 28.34
N MET A 208 14.11 55.77 28.21
CA MET A 208 13.18 56.78 28.72
C MET A 208 13.24 56.89 30.25
N ASP A 209 13.28 55.75 30.96
CA ASP A 209 13.44 55.70 32.42
C ASP A 209 14.73 56.40 32.88
N GLN A 210 15.82 56.26 32.11
CA GLN A 210 17.10 56.94 32.39
C GLN A 210 17.01 58.45 32.17
N VAL A 211 16.31 58.91 31.13
CA VAL A 211 16.12 60.35 30.86
C VAL A 211 15.28 61.00 31.96
N GLU A 212 14.15 60.38 32.35
CA GLU A 212 13.30 60.88 33.43
C GLU A 212 14.06 60.94 34.78
N ALA A 213 14.91 59.95 35.06
CA ALA A 213 15.76 59.93 36.26
C ALA A 213 16.85 61.02 36.28
N VAL A 214 17.26 61.53 35.12
CA VAL A 214 18.23 62.63 34.99
C VAL A 214 17.53 63.98 35.11
N GLU A 215 16.33 64.13 34.55
CA GLU A 215 15.54 65.36 34.64
C GLU A 215 15.01 65.63 36.06
N SER A 216 14.66 64.59 36.82
CA SER A 216 14.20 64.70 38.22
C SER A 216 15.32 64.98 39.24
N ARG A 217 16.58 65.07 38.80
CA ARG A 217 17.76 65.42 39.63
C ARG A 217 18.28 66.84 39.41
N LYS A 218 17.63 67.63 38.55
CA LYS A 218 17.86 69.07 38.40
C LYS A 218 16.85 69.86 39.20
#